data_AF-A0A955XQT6-F1
#
_entry.id   AF-A0A955XQT6-F1
#
_cell.length_a   1.000
_cell.length_b   1.000
_cell.length_c   1.000
_cell.angle_alpha   90.00
_cell.angle_beta   90.00
_cell.angle_gamma   90.00
#
_symmetry.space_group_name_H-M   'P 1'
#
loop_
_entity.id
_entity.type
_entity.pdbx_description
1 polymer ?
#
loop_
_entity_poly.entity_id
_entity_poly.type
_entity_poly.pdbx_seq_one_letter_code
_entity_poly.pdbx_strand_id
1 'polypeptide(L)'
;MSKHEQKTIDLVPISPPPKDQRVSRNADFAGDGRKKDRYSLPDLIQSSSPVGYRTRVSLTQSEATQALQLLSLERPTAFAPGSAPTEQQLFEEISLGILSSRQSTNFSGHREVLLGPDDSARAASILSSCNSLDAAVLEHATHTHVVLSRPYRTAFTLLLTFIGHQPLKSLLTVPLRAAKKRFLHVSDIPTIDYLQHMHLGILADAMERAAVIASSGRQRAQVHSLPFCESESRRNRRQIRELEALCGLTPKERSQGWRVAMVTQVGDAIPEEQVALSAELSRKLGANLLAFRSERIQPGVNHEEKAPAPYRQRQDMDVPDELTVMAGRAAYNAFSHWTGCDRERSKDLLILDRIDVLTPNGKERLRRIRDELGEIADLIMKRMPLWADLPTGKALSRNAKRGKKAFALAGQRIYIA
;
A
#
# COMPACT_ATOMS: atom_id res chain seq x y z
N MET A 1 -23.93 -6.41 17.95
CA MET A 1 -22.48 -6.57 17.78
C MET A 1 -21.84 -5.26 18.17
N SER A 2 -20.78 -5.28 18.97
CA SER A 2 -20.07 -4.06 19.37
C SER A 2 -19.53 -3.34 18.12
N LYS A 3 -19.46 -1.99 18.15
CA LYS A 3 -18.88 -1.18 17.06
C LYS A 3 -17.45 -1.59 16.69
N HIS A 4 -16.77 -2.32 17.57
CA HIS A 4 -15.36 -2.73 17.40
C HIS A 4 -15.17 -4.24 17.27
N GLU A 5 -16.25 -5.04 17.31
CA GLU A 5 -16.13 -6.50 17.27
C GLU A 5 -15.65 -6.95 15.89
N GLN A 6 -14.48 -7.58 15.84
CA GLN A 6 -13.90 -8.10 14.62
C GLN A 6 -14.61 -9.39 14.17
N LYS A 7 -14.78 -9.56 12.86
CA LYS A 7 -15.39 -10.79 12.32
C LYS A 7 -14.39 -11.92 12.41
N THR A 8 -14.83 -13.09 12.87
CA THR A 8 -14.01 -14.30 12.90
C THR A 8 -13.55 -14.68 11.48
N ILE A 9 -12.26 -14.99 11.37
CA ILE A 9 -11.61 -15.46 10.15
C ILE A 9 -11.25 -16.91 10.38
N ASP A 10 -11.75 -17.78 9.51
CA ASP A 10 -11.49 -19.21 9.57
C ASP A 10 -10.40 -19.61 8.58
N LEU A 11 -9.67 -20.67 8.91
CA LEU A 11 -8.68 -21.24 8.01
C LEU A 11 -9.38 -22.00 6.88
N VAL A 12 -9.16 -21.57 5.64
CA VAL A 12 -9.62 -22.28 4.45
C VAL A 12 -8.42 -22.89 3.73
N PRO A 13 -8.22 -24.21 3.78
CA PRO A 13 -7.14 -24.86 3.07
C PRO A 13 -7.38 -24.80 1.56
N ILE A 14 -6.31 -24.60 0.81
CA ILE A 14 -6.33 -24.71 -0.66
C ILE A 14 -5.55 -25.94 -1.09
N SER A 15 -6.16 -26.73 -1.97
CA SER A 15 -5.46 -27.85 -2.59
C SER A 15 -4.37 -27.32 -3.52
N PRO A 16 -3.14 -27.85 -3.45
CA PRO A 16 -2.11 -27.49 -4.41
C PRO A 16 -2.52 -27.94 -5.82
N PRO A 17 -2.03 -27.26 -6.89
CA PRO A 17 -2.25 -27.68 -8.27
C PRO A 17 -1.87 -29.14 -8.52
N PRO A 18 -2.35 -29.78 -9.61
CA PRO A 18 -1.84 -31.07 -10.09
C PRO A 18 -0.31 -31.08 -10.17
N LYS A 19 0.33 -32.20 -9.81
CA LYS A 19 1.80 -32.28 -9.64
C LYS A 19 2.56 -31.88 -10.92
N ASP A 20 2.03 -32.26 -12.07
CA ASP A 20 2.52 -31.96 -13.41
C ASP A 20 2.43 -30.46 -13.78
N GLN A 21 1.54 -29.72 -13.12
CA GLN A 21 1.38 -28.28 -13.30
C GLN A 21 2.15 -27.45 -12.25
N ARG A 22 2.73 -28.09 -11.23
CA ARG A 22 3.50 -27.41 -10.19
C ARG A 22 4.83 -26.95 -10.76
N VAL A 23 4.97 -25.64 -10.86
CA VAL A 23 6.19 -24.99 -11.34
C VAL A 23 6.91 -24.35 -10.16
N SER A 24 8.15 -24.76 -9.90
CA SER A 24 9.03 -24.06 -8.96
C SER A 24 9.35 -22.67 -9.50
N ARG A 25 9.32 -21.69 -8.61
CA ARG A 25 9.68 -20.34 -8.98
C ARG A 25 11.20 -20.16 -9.03
N ASN A 26 11.78 -20.50 -10.18
CA ASN A 26 13.21 -20.31 -10.37
C ASN A 26 13.49 -18.85 -10.72
N ALA A 27 14.54 -18.32 -10.08
CA ALA A 27 15.17 -17.07 -10.42
C ALA A 27 16.64 -17.37 -10.61
N ASP A 28 17.22 -16.85 -11.68
CA ASP A 28 18.60 -17.14 -12.06
C ASP A 28 19.44 -15.86 -12.03
N PHE A 29 20.75 -15.98 -11.85
CA PHE A 29 21.65 -14.84 -12.04
C PHE A 29 21.55 -14.35 -13.49
N ALA A 30 21.53 -13.03 -13.69
CA ALA A 30 21.56 -12.48 -15.03
C ALA A 30 22.96 -12.73 -15.62
N GLY A 31 23.05 -13.54 -16.67
CA GLY A 31 24.31 -13.73 -17.42
C GLY A 31 24.76 -12.45 -18.13
N ASP A 32 26.00 -12.46 -18.63
CA ASP A 32 26.63 -11.29 -19.26
C ASP A 32 25.77 -10.69 -20.39
N GLY A 33 25.59 -9.37 -20.34
CA GLY A 33 24.78 -8.63 -21.31
C GLY A 33 23.26 -8.73 -21.10
N ARG A 34 22.75 -9.62 -20.24
CA ARG A 34 21.32 -9.68 -19.92
C ARG A 34 20.96 -8.58 -18.92
N LYS A 35 20.06 -7.67 -19.32
CA LYS A 35 19.49 -6.69 -18.40
C LYS A 35 18.69 -7.40 -17.30
N LYS A 36 19.04 -7.15 -16.04
CA LYS A 36 18.30 -7.66 -14.88
C LYS A 36 16.82 -7.30 -14.95
N ASP A 37 15.99 -8.29 -14.68
CA ASP A 37 14.54 -8.18 -14.64
C ASP A 37 13.98 -8.74 -13.31
N ARG A 38 12.65 -8.83 -13.21
CA ARG A 38 11.97 -9.33 -11.99
C ARG A 38 12.23 -10.82 -11.71
N TYR A 39 12.79 -11.56 -12.67
CA TYR A 39 13.14 -12.98 -12.58
C TYR A 39 14.64 -13.19 -12.36
N SER A 40 15.45 -12.12 -12.39
CA SER A 40 16.87 -12.20 -12.05
C SER A 40 17.09 -12.22 -10.54
N LEU A 41 18.05 -13.01 -10.08
CA LEU A 41 18.67 -12.84 -8.76
C LEU A 41 19.63 -11.63 -8.78
N PRO A 42 19.82 -10.94 -7.65
CA PRO A 42 20.97 -10.04 -7.49
C PRO A 42 22.28 -10.84 -7.55
N ASP A 43 23.39 -10.18 -7.88
CA ASP A 43 24.69 -10.86 -8.12
C ASP A 43 25.24 -11.56 -6.87
N LEU A 44 24.81 -11.13 -5.69
CA LEU A 44 25.08 -11.74 -4.40
C LEU A 44 23.97 -11.36 -3.42
N ILE A 45 23.49 -12.32 -2.61
CA ILE A 45 22.74 -12.04 -1.38
C ILE A 45 23.49 -12.69 -0.23
N GLN A 46 23.99 -11.87 0.68
CA GLN A 46 24.40 -12.30 2.02
C GLN A 46 23.46 -11.63 3.01
N SER A 47 22.38 -12.32 3.37
CA SER A 47 21.45 -11.87 4.41
C SER A 47 20.86 -13.07 5.13
N SER A 48 20.86 -13.01 6.46
CA SER A 48 20.10 -13.94 7.33
C SER A 48 18.60 -13.68 7.29
N SER A 49 18.19 -12.54 6.72
CA SER A 49 16.81 -12.09 6.63
C SER A 49 16.07 -12.77 5.46
N PRO A 50 14.76 -13.03 5.59
CA PRO A 50 13.94 -13.52 4.46
C PRO A 50 13.83 -12.52 3.28
N VAL A 51 14.49 -11.35 3.36
CA VAL A 51 14.56 -10.32 2.31
C VAL A 51 15.27 -10.86 1.06
N GLY A 52 14.47 -11.44 0.17
CA GLY A 52 14.94 -12.09 -1.05
C GLY A 52 14.18 -13.37 -1.40
N TYR A 53 13.39 -13.89 -0.46
CA TYR A 53 12.65 -15.13 -0.65
C TYR A 53 11.54 -14.97 -1.70
N ARG A 54 11.60 -15.76 -2.77
CA ARG A 54 10.60 -15.78 -3.86
C ARG A 54 9.73 -17.02 -3.87
N THR A 55 10.00 -17.95 -2.96
CA THR A 55 9.29 -19.22 -2.83
C THR A 55 8.25 -19.08 -1.72
N ARG A 56 7.05 -19.58 -1.95
CA ARG A 56 6.05 -19.64 -0.87
C ARG A 56 6.42 -20.77 0.08
N VAL A 57 6.43 -20.49 1.38
CA VAL A 57 6.61 -21.50 2.42
C VAL A 57 5.23 -21.95 2.88
N SER A 58 4.92 -23.23 2.74
CA SER A 58 3.70 -23.79 3.29
C SER A 58 3.71 -23.69 4.82
N LEU A 59 2.56 -23.30 5.37
CA LEU A 59 2.32 -23.36 6.80
C LEU A 59 1.60 -24.67 7.13
N THR A 60 1.92 -25.27 8.27
CA THR A 60 1.09 -26.31 8.86
C THR A 60 -0.24 -25.70 9.33
N GLN A 61 -1.23 -26.55 9.61
CA GLN A 61 -2.50 -26.07 10.13
C GLN A 61 -2.35 -25.35 11.47
N SER A 62 -1.48 -25.84 12.37
CA SER A 62 -1.23 -25.19 13.66
C SER A 62 -0.53 -23.83 13.51
N GLU A 63 0.46 -23.75 12.62
CA GLU A 63 1.14 -22.49 12.28
C GLU A 63 0.17 -21.47 11.70
N ALA A 64 -0.69 -21.90 10.80
CA ALA A 64 -1.66 -21.02 10.17
C ALA A 64 -2.74 -20.56 11.17
N THR A 65 -3.19 -21.42 12.09
CA THR A 65 -4.09 -21.04 13.18
C THR A 65 -3.46 -19.99 14.10
N GLN A 66 -2.17 -20.10 14.44
CA GLN A 66 -1.47 -19.06 15.20
C GLN A 66 -1.40 -17.75 14.42
N ALA A 67 -1.12 -17.82 13.12
CA ALA A 67 -1.02 -16.64 12.25
C ALA A 67 -2.36 -15.91 12.03
N LEU A 68 -3.51 -16.58 12.21
CA LEU A 68 -4.83 -15.94 12.05
C LEU A 68 -5.01 -14.72 12.96
N GLN A 69 -4.41 -14.72 14.14
CA GLN A 69 -4.46 -13.60 15.08
C GLN A 69 -3.92 -12.30 14.46
N LEU A 70 -2.96 -12.40 13.52
CA LEU A 70 -2.41 -11.25 12.81
C LEU A 70 -3.41 -10.58 11.87
N LEU A 71 -4.47 -11.29 11.45
CA LEU A 71 -5.52 -10.75 10.59
C LEU A 71 -6.61 -10.03 11.38
N SER A 72 -6.55 -10.13 12.71
CA SER A 72 -7.53 -9.61 13.65
C SER A 72 -6.84 -8.97 14.85
N LEU A 73 -5.79 -8.17 14.60
CA LEU A 73 -5.09 -7.44 15.66
C LEU A 73 -5.97 -6.29 16.16
N GLU A 74 -6.04 -6.17 17.48
CA GLU A 74 -6.56 -4.97 18.13
C GLU A 74 -5.46 -3.92 18.32
N ARG A 75 -5.84 -2.69 18.63
CA ARG A 75 -4.87 -1.64 18.94
C ARG A 75 -4.25 -1.91 20.30
N PRO A 76 -2.93 -1.71 20.48
CA PRO A 76 -2.32 -1.81 21.79
C PRO A 76 -2.92 -0.76 22.74
N THR A 77 -3.09 -1.14 24.01
CA THR A 77 -3.58 -0.22 25.05
C THR A 77 -2.44 0.49 25.78
N ALA A 78 -1.25 -0.11 25.78
CA ALA A 78 -0.03 0.46 26.35
C ALA A 78 1.21 -0.18 25.72
N PHE A 79 2.36 0.49 25.86
CA PHE A 79 3.66 -0.13 25.66
C PHE A 79 4.36 -0.32 27.01
N ALA A 80 4.96 -1.50 27.20
CA ALA A 80 5.88 -1.75 28.29
C ALA A 80 7.21 -1.02 28.04
N PRO A 81 7.93 -0.61 29.11
CA PRO A 81 9.31 -0.19 28.99
C PRO A 81 10.15 -1.29 28.33
N GLY A 82 10.75 -0.96 27.19
CA GLY A 82 11.48 -1.92 26.35
C GLY A 82 12.88 -1.43 25.97
N SER A 83 13.71 -2.35 25.50
CA SER A 83 15.00 -2.01 24.90
C SER A 83 14.82 -1.44 23.48
N ALA A 84 15.78 -0.65 23.04
CA ALA A 84 15.84 -0.20 21.66
C ALA A 84 15.84 -1.42 20.71
N PRO A 85 15.17 -1.34 19.55
CA PRO A 85 15.15 -2.43 18.59
C PRO A 85 16.55 -2.67 18.03
N THR A 86 16.85 -3.93 17.71
CA THR A 86 18.11 -4.27 17.03
C THR A 86 18.08 -3.80 15.58
N GLU A 87 19.24 -3.62 14.96
CA GLU A 87 19.31 -3.28 13.52
C GLU A 87 18.63 -4.34 12.64
N GLN A 88 18.77 -5.63 13.00
CA GLN A 88 18.10 -6.71 12.29
C GLN A 88 16.58 -6.58 12.38
N GLN A 89 16.05 -6.32 13.57
CA GLN A 89 14.61 -6.16 13.77
C GLN A 89 14.08 -4.96 12.99
N LEU A 90 14.77 -3.82 13.04
CA LEU A 90 14.42 -2.63 12.23
C LEU A 90 14.45 -2.93 10.73
N PHE A 91 15.48 -3.64 10.27
CA PHE A 91 15.61 -4.03 8.87
C PHE A 91 14.46 -4.93 8.41
N GLU A 92 14.09 -5.92 9.22
CA GLU A 92 12.97 -6.82 8.95
C GLU A 92 11.64 -6.07 8.98
N GLU A 93 11.39 -5.25 9.99
CA GLU A 93 10.16 -4.46 10.13
C GLU A 93 9.95 -3.52 8.93
N ILE A 94 10.97 -2.73 8.57
CA ILE A 94 10.93 -1.81 7.41
C ILE A 94 10.71 -2.59 6.12
N SER A 95 11.33 -3.77 5.98
CA SER A 95 11.19 -4.61 4.79
C SER A 95 9.79 -5.22 4.65
N LEU A 96 9.23 -5.68 5.76
CA LEU A 96 7.93 -6.34 5.81
C LEU A 96 6.76 -5.36 5.78
N GLY A 97 6.92 -4.15 6.30
CA GLY A 97 5.88 -3.12 6.31
C GLY A 97 6.01 -2.12 5.15
N ILE A 98 7.08 -1.32 5.17
CA ILE A 98 7.25 -0.17 4.27
C ILE A 98 7.57 -0.63 2.85
N LEU A 99 8.52 -1.56 2.68
CA LEU A 99 8.94 -1.97 1.34
C LEU A 99 7.86 -2.83 0.67
N SER A 100 7.25 -3.77 1.39
CA SER A 100 6.18 -4.64 0.84
C SER A 100 4.99 -3.82 0.31
N SER A 101 4.55 -2.80 1.07
CA SER A 101 3.41 -1.95 0.72
C SER A 101 3.69 -1.00 -0.45
N ARG A 102 4.89 -0.42 -0.55
CA ARG A 102 5.27 0.44 -1.70
C ARG A 102 5.30 -0.32 -3.03
N GLN A 103 5.58 -1.61 -2.98
CA GLN A 103 5.80 -2.44 -4.17
C GLN A 103 4.50 -2.92 -4.81
N SER A 104 3.38 -3.03 -4.10
CA SER A 104 2.10 -3.38 -4.75
C SER A 104 1.58 -2.23 -5.63
N THR A 105 2.02 -1.00 -5.34
CA THR A 105 1.40 0.24 -5.82
C THR A 105 2.23 0.97 -6.86
N ASN A 106 3.55 0.72 -6.94
CA ASN A 106 4.50 1.55 -7.71
C ASN A 106 4.45 3.03 -7.31
N PHE A 107 3.95 3.34 -6.11
CA PHE A 107 3.80 4.72 -5.67
C PHE A 107 5.13 5.26 -5.14
N SER A 108 5.75 6.17 -5.89
CA SER A 108 6.95 6.89 -5.46
C SER A 108 6.63 8.11 -4.57
N GLY A 109 5.40 8.22 -4.07
CA GLY A 109 4.93 9.33 -3.26
C GLY A 109 5.01 9.08 -1.76
N HIS A 110 5.69 8.02 -1.31
CA HIS A 110 5.91 7.72 0.10
C HIS A 110 7.40 7.84 0.45
N ARG A 111 7.67 8.51 1.57
CA ARG A 111 8.95 8.53 2.28
C ARG A 111 8.67 8.22 3.73
N GLU A 112 9.62 7.58 4.38
CA GLU A 112 9.55 7.33 5.81
C GLU A 112 10.81 7.89 6.46
N VAL A 113 10.66 8.32 7.71
CA VAL A 113 11.72 8.74 8.61
C VAL A 113 11.53 7.98 9.91
N LEU A 114 12.55 7.23 10.31
CA LEU A 114 12.58 6.51 11.57
C LEU A 114 13.15 7.44 12.64
N LEU A 115 12.39 7.63 13.72
CA LEU A 115 12.81 8.36 14.91
C LEU A 115 13.23 7.35 15.98
N GLY A 116 14.38 7.60 16.61
CA GLY A 116 14.84 6.84 17.78
C GLY A 116 14.11 7.26 19.06
N PRO A 117 14.39 6.62 20.21
CA PRO A 117 13.63 6.78 21.45
C PRO A 117 13.39 8.23 21.90
N ASP A 118 14.43 9.07 21.87
CA ASP A 118 14.33 10.47 22.33
C ASP A 118 13.42 11.31 21.42
N ASP A 119 13.58 11.17 20.11
CA ASP A 119 12.73 11.84 19.12
C ASP A 119 11.33 11.24 19.08
N SER A 120 11.17 9.95 19.41
CA SER A 120 9.88 9.29 19.60
C SER A 120 9.09 9.90 20.76
N ALA A 121 9.74 10.16 21.91
CA ALA A 121 9.10 10.84 23.03
C ALA A 121 8.63 12.26 22.64
N ARG A 122 9.45 12.99 21.87
CA ARG A 122 9.07 14.30 21.32
C ARG A 122 7.90 14.19 20.34
N ALA A 123 7.93 13.22 19.43
CA ALA A 123 6.84 12.97 18.49
C ALA A 123 5.54 12.64 19.22
N ALA A 124 5.59 11.83 20.28
CA ALA A 124 4.44 11.51 21.13
C ALA A 124 3.85 12.77 21.78
N SER A 125 4.69 13.65 22.34
CA SER A 125 4.24 14.93 22.90
C SER A 125 3.58 15.85 21.87
N ILE A 126 4.11 15.91 20.65
CA ILE A 126 3.48 16.69 19.59
C ILE A 126 2.13 16.07 19.20
N LEU A 127 2.11 14.74 19.03
CA LEU A 127 0.93 13.99 18.61
C LEU A 127 -0.20 14.07 19.63
N SER A 128 0.10 14.01 20.93
CA SER A 128 -0.92 14.13 21.99
C SER A 128 -1.60 15.49 22.03
N SER A 129 -0.98 16.52 21.44
CA SER A 129 -1.55 17.86 21.28
C SER A 129 -2.37 18.04 19.98
N CYS A 130 -2.47 17.01 19.13
CA CYS A 130 -3.30 17.04 17.94
C CYS A 130 -4.80 16.91 18.30
N ASN A 131 -5.64 17.56 17.50
CA ASN A 131 -7.07 17.33 17.49
C ASN A 131 -7.41 16.03 16.76
N SER A 132 -8.50 15.38 17.17
CA SER A 132 -9.10 14.24 16.47
C SER A 132 -8.13 13.07 16.27
N LEU A 133 -7.61 12.56 17.39
CA LEU A 133 -6.83 11.34 17.41
C LEU A 133 -7.72 10.13 17.08
N ASP A 134 -7.23 9.26 16.21
CA ASP A 134 -7.85 7.97 15.93
C ASP A 134 -7.60 6.96 17.05
N ALA A 135 -6.47 7.04 17.74
CA ALA A 135 -6.05 6.16 18.83
C ALA A 135 -5.41 6.94 19.99
N ALA A 136 -5.31 6.33 21.17
CA ALA A 136 -4.50 6.87 22.25
C ALA A 136 -3.03 6.94 21.83
N VAL A 137 -2.37 8.06 22.14
CA VAL A 137 -0.91 8.19 22.02
C VAL A 137 -0.29 7.47 23.20
N LEU A 138 0.60 6.52 22.92
CA LEU A 138 1.17 5.66 23.95
C LEU A 138 2.57 6.15 24.34
N GLU A 139 2.87 6.06 25.64
CA GLU A 139 4.22 6.27 26.17
C GLU A 139 5.12 5.05 25.89
N HIS A 140 6.43 5.18 26.14
CA HIS A 140 7.41 4.09 26.00
C HIS A 140 7.53 3.47 24.59
N ALA A 141 7.18 4.22 23.54
CA ALA A 141 7.54 3.83 22.18
C ALA A 141 9.06 3.71 22.05
N THR A 142 9.54 2.54 21.64
CA THR A 142 10.96 2.28 21.39
C THR A 142 11.47 3.01 20.15
N HIS A 143 10.59 3.25 19.19
CA HIS A 143 10.85 4.03 17.99
C HIS A 143 9.53 4.52 17.37
N THR A 144 9.62 5.43 16.40
CA THR A 144 8.45 5.97 15.70
C THR A 144 8.74 6.17 14.23
N HIS A 145 7.89 5.60 13.39
CA HIS A 145 7.92 5.87 11.96
C HIS A 145 7.06 7.09 11.64
N VAL A 146 7.65 8.08 10.97
CA VAL A 146 6.90 9.19 10.39
C VAL A 146 6.84 9.01 8.88
N VAL A 147 5.64 8.76 8.37
CA VAL A 147 5.40 8.57 6.95
C VAL A 147 5.00 9.89 6.32
N LEU A 148 5.85 10.33 5.40
CA LEU A 148 5.62 11.47 4.54
C LEU A 148 4.98 10.98 3.23
N SER A 149 3.91 11.63 2.82
CA SER A 149 3.26 11.37 1.54
C SER A 149 3.21 12.62 0.68
N ARG A 150 3.22 12.44 -0.64
CA ARG A 150 2.95 13.50 -1.61
C ARG A 150 1.99 13.01 -2.69
N PRO A 151 1.16 13.88 -3.28
CA PRO A 151 0.23 13.48 -4.32
C PRO A 151 0.91 12.82 -5.53
N TYR A 152 0.13 12.01 -6.25
CA TYR A 152 0.53 11.44 -7.54
C TYR A 152 0.83 12.52 -8.58
N ARG A 153 2.12 12.78 -8.78
CA ARG A 153 2.62 13.71 -9.80
C ARG A 153 3.39 12.94 -10.86
N THR A 154 2.70 12.62 -11.95
CA THR A 154 3.29 12.05 -13.15
C THR A 154 3.07 13.02 -14.31
N ALA A 155 3.83 12.87 -15.40
CA ALA A 155 3.54 13.60 -16.63
C ALA A 155 2.09 13.37 -17.11
N PHE A 156 1.52 12.20 -16.78
CA PHE A 156 0.13 11.88 -17.05
C PHE A 156 -0.86 12.64 -16.14
N THR A 157 -0.63 12.73 -14.82
CA THR A 157 -1.52 13.54 -13.98
C THR A 157 -1.42 15.04 -14.29
N LEU A 158 -0.26 15.49 -14.77
CA LEU A 158 -0.11 16.85 -15.30
C LEU A 158 -0.86 17.06 -16.63
N LEU A 159 -0.97 16.02 -17.47
CA LEU A 159 -1.78 16.06 -18.69
C LEU A 159 -3.27 16.28 -18.42
N LEU A 160 -3.78 15.68 -17.35
CA LEU A 160 -5.19 15.82 -16.94
C LEU A 160 -5.57 17.28 -16.64
N THR A 161 -4.61 18.14 -16.26
CA THR A 161 -4.83 19.59 -16.13
C THR A 161 -5.42 20.22 -17.39
N PHE A 162 -5.12 19.65 -18.56
CA PHE A 162 -5.43 20.20 -19.87
C PHE A 162 -6.66 19.55 -20.54
N ILE A 163 -7.27 18.54 -19.91
CA ILE A 163 -8.42 17.82 -20.46
C ILE A 163 -9.73 18.52 -20.07
N GLY A 164 -10.67 18.62 -21.01
CA GLY A 164 -11.98 19.24 -20.80
C GLY A 164 -12.05 20.75 -21.12
N HIS A 165 -11.01 21.32 -21.74
CA HIS A 165 -10.96 22.74 -22.04
C HIS A 165 -11.58 23.12 -23.38
N GLN A 166 -12.44 24.14 -23.35
CA GLN A 166 -12.87 24.86 -24.55
C GLN A 166 -11.87 25.99 -24.89
N PRO A 167 -11.57 26.24 -26.17
CA PRO A 167 -10.71 27.34 -26.60
C PRO A 167 -11.18 28.68 -26.00
N LEU A 168 -10.23 29.56 -25.67
CA LEU A 168 -10.42 30.94 -25.17
C LEU A 168 -11.03 31.10 -23.77
N LYS A 169 -12.08 30.35 -23.38
CA LYS A 169 -12.65 30.38 -22.01
C LYS A 169 -11.72 29.81 -20.92
N SER A 170 -10.73 29.03 -21.35
CA SER A 170 -9.87 28.22 -20.48
C SER A 170 -8.48 28.81 -20.20
N LEU A 171 -8.11 29.91 -20.86
CA LEU A 171 -6.77 30.49 -20.75
C LEU A 171 -6.43 30.98 -19.34
N LEU A 172 -7.43 31.42 -18.56
CA LEU A 172 -7.25 31.85 -17.17
C LEU A 172 -7.39 30.70 -16.16
N THR A 173 -8.20 29.68 -16.49
CA THR A 173 -8.47 28.56 -15.56
C THR A 173 -7.33 27.55 -15.52
N VAL A 174 -6.57 27.39 -16.62
CA VAL A 174 -5.38 26.52 -16.68
C VAL A 174 -4.25 27.04 -15.77
N PRO A 175 -3.81 28.30 -15.84
CA PRO A 175 -2.83 28.86 -14.89
C PRO A 175 -3.31 28.80 -13.45
N LEU A 176 -4.59 29.07 -13.18
CA LEU A 176 -5.15 28.97 -11.84
C LEU A 176 -5.12 27.53 -11.31
N ARG A 177 -5.49 26.53 -12.13
CA ARG A 177 -5.40 25.11 -11.76
C ARG A 177 -3.96 24.67 -11.58
N ALA A 178 -3.05 25.08 -12.46
CA ALA A 178 -1.63 24.80 -12.34
C ALA A 178 -1.05 25.41 -11.05
N ALA A 179 -1.45 26.64 -10.71
CA ALA A 179 -1.08 27.30 -9.45
C ALA A 179 -1.65 26.56 -8.23
N LYS A 180 -2.95 26.23 -8.23
CA LYS A 180 -3.58 25.41 -7.18
C LYS A 180 -2.88 24.07 -7.01
N LYS A 181 -2.48 23.40 -8.09
CA LYS A 181 -1.68 22.17 -7.98
C LYS A 181 -0.33 22.42 -7.38
N ARG A 182 0.39 23.41 -7.90
CA ARG A 182 1.76 23.69 -7.49
C ARG A 182 1.83 24.05 -6.01
N PHE A 183 0.93 24.91 -5.55
CA PHE A 183 0.98 25.52 -4.22
C PHE A 183 0.01 24.93 -3.20
N LEU A 184 -1.14 24.40 -3.64
CA LEU A 184 -2.17 23.80 -2.76
C LEU A 184 -2.26 22.28 -2.91
N HIS A 185 -1.49 21.67 -3.82
CA HIS A 185 -1.41 20.22 -3.98
C HIS A 185 -2.74 19.51 -4.30
N VAL A 186 -3.71 20.23 -4.89
CA VAL A 186 -5.03 19.72 -5.29
C VAL A 186 -4.91 18.70 -6.43
N SER A 187 -5.66 17.59 -6.36
CA SER A 187 -5.77 16.60 -7.44
C SER A 187 -6.79 17.01 -8.51
N ASP A 188 -6.56 16.65 -9.79
CA ASP A 188 -7.55 16.86 -10.87
C ASP A 188 -8.71 15.89 -10.82
N ILE A 189 -8.40 14.67 -10.39
CA ILE A 189 -9.34 13.56 -10.38
C ILE A 189 -9.39 13.07 -8.94
N PRO A 190 -10.53 13.23 -8.25
CA PRO A 190 -10.72 12.72 -6.89
C PRO A 190 -10.33 11.24 -6.76
N THR A 191 -10.58 10.42 -7.78
CA THR A 191 -10.22 8.99 -7.79
C THR A 191 -8.71 8.70 -7.84
N ILE A 192 -7.88 9.63 -8.34
CA ILE A 192 -6.41 9.49 -8.27
C ILE A 192 -5.91 9.83 -6.86
N ASP A 193 -6.57 10.77 -6.17
CA ASP A 193 -6.28 11.07 -4.78
C ASP A 193 -6.66 9.89 -3.88
N TYR A 194 -7.78 9.22 -4.18
CA TYR A 194 -8.18 7.98 -3.52
C TYR A 194 -7.10 6.88 -3.60
N LEU A 195 -6.37 6.75 -4.71
CA LEU A 195 -5.25 5.80 -4.81
C LEU A 195 -4.18 6.06 -3.73
N GLN A 196 -3.84 7.33 -3.49
CA GLN A 196 -2.89 7.70 -2.44
C GLN A 196 -3.40 7.24 -1.07
N HIS A 197 -4.68 7.46 -0.77
CA HIS A 197 -5.29 7.04 0.49
C HIS A 197 -5.35 5.52 0.65
N MET A 198 -5.69 4.77 -0.40
CA MET A 198 -5.62 3.31 -0.37
C MET A 198 -4.20 2.82 -0.08
N HIS A 199 -3.19 3.45 -0.65
CA HIS A 199 -1.79 3.06 -0.41
C HIS A 199 -1.34 3.35 1.02
N LEU A 200 -1.86 4.42 1.63
CA LEU A 200 -1.62 4.70 3.04
C LEU A 200 -2.34 3.69 3.94
N GLY A 201 -3.58 3.31 3.63
CA GLY A 201 -4.30 2.26 4.37
C GLY A 201 -3.59 0.90 4.32
N ILE A 202 -3.12 0.48 3.15
CA ILE A 202 -2.33 -0.76 3.00
C ILE A 202 -1.02 -0.66 3.79
N LEU A 203 -0.37 0.50 3.81
CA LEU A 203 0.87 0.71 4.56
C LEU A 203 0.62 0.68 6.07
N ALA A 204 -0.45 1.29 6.57
CA ALA A 204 -0.84 1.23 7.97
C ALA A 204 -1.02 -0.23 8.43
N ASP A 205 -1.81 -0.98 7.67
CA ASP A 205 -2.09 -2.40 7.89
C ASP A 205 -0.81 -3.26 7.88
N ALA A 206 0.10 -2.98 6.95
CA ALA A 206 1.37 -3.68 6.85
C ALA A 206 2.32 -3.34 8.01
N MET A 207 2.35 -2.09 8.46
CA MET A 207 3.24 -1.66 9.55
C MET A 207 2.86 -2.29 10.90
N GLU A 208 1.56 -2.41 11.21
CA GLU A 208 1.13 -3.12 12.43
C GLU A 208 1.60 -4.57 12.46
N ARG A 209 1.43 -5.30 11.36
CA ARG A 209 1.84 -6.70 11.29
C ARG A 209 3.35 -6.86 11.22
N ALA A 210 4.05 -5.93 10.57
CA ALA A 210 5.50 -5.98 10.46
C ALA A 210 6.19 -5.88 11.83
N ALA A 211 5.73 -4.97 12.70
CA ALA A 211 6.26 -4.86 14.06
C ALA A 211 6.13 -6.18 14.84
N VAL A 212 4.96 -6.82 14.75
CA VAL A 212 4.71 -8.12 15.40
C VAL A 212 5.59 -9.22 14.81
N ILE A 213 5.67 -9.33 13.48
CA ILE A 213 6.43 -10.40 12.83
C ILE A 213 7.93 -10.26 13.07
N ALA A 214 8.49 -9.05 12.90
CA ALA A 214 9.91 -8.76 13.03
C ALA A 214 10.41 -8.90 14.48
N SER A 215 9.53 -8.69 15.46
CA SER A 215 9.84 -8.86 16.89
C SER A 215 9.44 -10.23 17.46
N SER A 216 8.91 -11.13 16.63
CA SER A 216 8.33 -12.40 17.06
C SER A 216 7.30 -12.25 18.18
N GLY A 217 6.39 -11.29 18.00
CA GLY A 217 5.25 -11.10 18.89
C GLY A 217 5.50 -10.18 20.08
N ARG A 218 6.75 -9.77 20.30
CA ARG A 218 7.15 -8.92 21.43
C ARG A 218 6.67 -7.48 21.30
N GLN A 219 6.59 -6.95 20.08
CA GLN A 219 6.24 -5.56 19.82
C GLN A 219 4.88 -5.39 19.14
N ARG A 220 4.26 -4.25 19.41
CA ARG A 220 3.03 -3.79 18.76
C ARG A 220 3.24 -2.39 18.21
N ALA A 221 2.45 -2.05 17.19
CA ALA A 221 2.44 -0.72 16.62
C ALA A 221 1.09 -0.05 16.89
N GLN A 222 1.13 1.25 17.19
CA GLN A 222 -0.01 2.14 17.25
C GLN A 222 0.11 3.13 16.10
N VAL A 223 -0.82 3.09 15.16
CA VAL A 223 -0.78 3.92 13.96
C VAL A 223 -1.80 5.05 14.05
N HIS A 224 -1.37 6.24 13.65
CA HIS A 224 -2.14 7.46 13.64
C HIS A 224 -2.16 8.08 12.24
N SER A 225 -3.35 8.21 11.67
CA SER A 225 -3.58 8.75 10.33
C SER A 225 -4.61 9.89 10.32
N LEU A 226 -5.65 9.80 11.17
CA LEU A 226 -6.75 10.77 11.21
C LEU A 226 -6.29 12.22 11.43
N PRO A 227 -5.33 12.53 12.33
CA PRO A 227 -4.86 13.90 12.53
C PRO A 227 -4.30 14.58 11.27
N PHE A 228 -3.92 13.80 10.26
CA PHE A 228 -3.26 14.22 9.03
C PHE A 228 -4.19 14.25 7.81
N CYS A 229 -5.45 13.84 7.96
CA CYS A 229 -6.48 13.92 6.91
C CYS A 229 -6.88 15.37 6.61
N GLU A 230 -7.47 15.66 5.45
CA GLU A 230 -7.60 17.04 4.95
C GLU A 230 -8.34 18.01 5.90
N SER A 231 -9.43 17.57 6.55
CA SER A 231 -10.18 18.41 7.51
C SER A 231 -9.36 18.69 8.77
N GLU A 232 -8.72 17.67 9.32
CA GLU A 232 -8.00 17.75 10.60
C GLU A 232 -6.61 18.36 10.43
N SER A 233 -5.94 18.12 9.31
CA SER A 233 -4.61 18.67 9.01
C SER A 233 -4.56 20.19 9.04
N ARG A 234 -5.68 20.86 8.72
CA ARG A 234 -5.79 22.32 8.83
C ARG A 234 -5.83 22.78 10.28
N ARG A 235 -6.51 22.03 11.15
CA ARG A 235 -6.59 22.29 12.60
C ARG A 235 -5.28 21.95 13.30
N ASN A 236 -4.60 20.90 12.86
CA ASN A 236 -3.33 20.41 13.40
C ASN A 236 -2.10 20.99 12.69
N ARG A 237 -2.26 22.09 11.94
CA ARG A 237 -1.21 22.63 11.06
C ARG A 237 0.09 22.93 11.82
N ARG A 238 0.00 23.40 13.06
CA ARG A 238 1.17 23.70 13.90
C ARG A 238 1.90 22.41 14.30
N GLN A 239 1.17 21.44 14.84
CA GLN A 239 1.71 20.15 15.24
C GLN A 239 2.35 19.41 14.06
N ILE A 240 1.67 19.42 12.90
CA ILE A 240 2.20 18.85 11.66
C ILE A 240 3.51 19.53 11.26
N ARG A 241 3.61 20.87 11.40
CA ARG A 241 4.85 21.60 11.11
C ARG A 241 5.99 21.21 12.04
N GLU A 242 5.70 20.98 13.31
CA GLU A 242 6.67 20.53 14.31
C GLU A 242 7.14 19.10 14.00
N LEU A 243 6.23 18.17 13.66
CA LEU A 243 6.59 16.82 13.19
C LEU A 243 7.40 16.85 11.88
N GLU A 244 7.02 17.67 10.92
CA GLU A 244 7.78 17.85 9.66
C GLU A 244 9.21 18.35 9.94
N ALA A 245 9.37 19.27 10.90
CA ALA A 245 10.68 19.77 11.29
C ALA A 245 11.53 18.69 11.98
N LEU A 246 10.92 17.88 12.85
CA LEU A 246 11.57 16.72 13.48
C LEU A 246 12.07 15.72 12.43
N CYS A 247 11.34 15.57 11.32
CA CYS A 247 11.72 14.72 10.19
C CYS A 247 12.79 15.33 9.27
N GLY A 248 13.25 16.56 9.53
CA GLY A 248 14.17 17.29 8.65
C GLY A 248 13.55 17.70 7.31
N LEU A 249 12.23 17.86 7.22
CA LEU A 249 11.57 18.20 5.97
C LEU A 249 11.90 19.63 5.54
N THR A 250 12.54 19.77 4.39
CA THR A 250 12.98 21.08 3.89
C THR A 250 11.83 21.88 3.26
N PRO A 251 11.93 23.23 3.21
CA PRO A 251 10.98 24.06 2.46
C PRO A 251 10.85 23.65 0.98
N LYS A 252 11.94 23.20 0.37
CA LYS A 252 11.96 22.70 -1.00
C LYS A 252 11.12 21.44 -1.16
N GLU A 253 11.28 20.44 -0.28
CA GLU A 253 10.48 19.22 -0.32
C GLU A 253 9.00 19.50 -0.04
N ARG A 254 8.72 20.38 0.90
CA ARG A 254 7.36 20.84 1.17
C ARG A 254 6.72 21.50 -0.06
N SER A 255 7.46 22.32 -0.80
CA SER A 255 6.99 22.89 -2.08
C SER A 255 6.69 21.83 -3.15
N GLN A 256 7.28 20.64 -3.03
CA GLN A 256 6.97 19.50 -3.89
C GLN A 256 5.73 18.72 -3.44
N GLY A 257 5.17 19.04 -2.27
CA GLY A 257 3.96 18.46 -1.71
C GLY A 257 4.19 17.35 -0.70
N TRP A 258 5.43 17.14 -0.25
CA TRP A 258 5.69 16.25 0.88
C TRP A 258 5.08 16.82 2.15
N ARG A 259 4.33 15.99 2.86
CA ARG A 259 3.65 16.30 4.12
C ARG A 259 3.53 15.04 4.96
N VAL A 260 3.45 15.18 6.28
CA VAL A 260 3.14 14.04 7.16
C VAL A 260 1.75 13.51 6.80
N ALA A 261 1.66 12.20 6.62
CA ALA A 261 0.42 11.50 6.28
C ALA A 261 0.04 10.47 7.34
N MET A 262 1.04 9.95 8.07
CA MET A 262 0.83 8.95 9.10
C MET A 262 2.01 8.95 10.07
N VAL A 263 1.74 8.66 11.34
CA VAL A 263 2.75 8.44 12.39
C VAL A 263 2.46 7.09 13.04
N THR A 264 3.48 6.27 13.23
CA THR A 264 3.35 4.94 13.83
C THR A 264 4.31 4.81 14.99
N GLN A 265 3.77 4.72 16.21
CA GLN A 265 4.56 4.44 17.41
C GLN A 265 4.73 2.92 17.54
N VAL A 266 5.93 2.45 17.83
CA VAL A 266 6.22 1.02 18.03
C VAL A 266 6.88 0.82 19.38
N GLY A 267 6.34 -0.10 20.18
CA GLY A 267 6.84 -0.38 21.52
C GLY A 267 6.68 -1.85 21.90
N ASP A 268 7.32 -2.23 23.00
CA ASP A 268 7.18 -3.57 23.56
C ASP A 268 5.75 -3.73 24.10
N ALA A 269 5.10 -4.83 23.77
CA ALA A 269 3.74 -5.11 24.21
C ALA A 269 3.73 -5.46 25.70
N ILE A 270 2.68 -5.02 26.40
CA ILE A 270 2.39 -5.55 27.73
C ILE A 270 2.14 -7.07 27.65
N PRO A 271 2.43 -7.84 28.71
CA PRO A 271 2.39 -9.31 28.66
C PRO A 271 1.09 -9.89 28.11
N GLU A 272 -0.04 -9.26 28.39
CA GLU A 272 -1.39 -9.68 27.98
C GLU A 272 -1.65 -9.43 26.48
N GLU A 273 -0.90 -8.51 25.86
CA GLU A 273 -1.05 -8.13 24.45
C GLU A 273 0.05 -8.71 23.55
N GLN A 274 0.98 -9.48 24.12
CA GLN A 274 1.99 -10.19 23.34
C GLN A 274 1.34 -11.25 22.47
N VAL A 275 1.78 -11.32 21.20
CA VAL A 275 1.28 -12.33 20.26
C VAL A 275 2.19 -13.54 20.35
N ALA A 276 1.65 -14.70 20.67
CA ALA A 276 2.45 -15.92 20.79
C ALA A 276 2.87 -16.43 19.40
N LEU A 277 4.01 -15.94 18.89
CA LEU A 277 4.63 -16.38 17.64
C LEU A 277 6.04 -16.90 17.89
N SER A 278 6.32 -18.11 17.41
CA SER A 278 7.69 -18.62 17.41
C SER A 278 8.56 -17.86 16.41
N ALA A 279 9.87 -17.77 16.68
CA ALA A 279 10.81 -17.16 15.75
C ALA A 279 10.81 -17.86 14.38
N GLU A 280 10.62 -19.19 14.35
CA GLU A 280 10.51 -19.94 13.10
C GLU A 280 9.27 -19.51 12.30
N LEU A 281 8.12 -19.41 12.96
CA LEU A 281 6.88 -18.98 12.32
C LEU A 281 6.99 -17.54 11.81
N SER A 282 7.56 -16.62 12.60
CA SER A 282 7.86 -15.25 12.15
C SER A 282 8.67 -15.22 10.86
N ARG A 283 9.72 -16.05 10.76
CA ARG A 283 10.53 -16.14 9.54
C ARG A 283 9.75 -16.68 8.35
N LYS A 284 8.90 -17.71 8.54
CA LYS A 284 8.02 -18.23 7.48
C LYS A 284 7.01 -17.19 7.00
N LEU A 285 6.40 -16.46 7.93
CA LEU A 285 5.45 -15.39 7.63
C LEU A 285 6.12 -14.24 6.88
N GLY A 286 7.29 -13.79 7.33
CA GLY A 286 8.08 -12.77 6.65
C GLY A 286 8.47 -13.18 5.23
N ALA A 287 8.92 -14.42 5.05
CA ALA A 287 9.23 -14.99 3.73
C ALA A 287 8.00 -15.02 2.81
N ASN A 288 6.83 -15.42 3.34
CA ASN A 288 5.59 -15.44 2.59
C ASN A 288 5.11 -14.05 2.17
N LEU A 289 5.15 -13.05 3.06
CA LEU A 289 4.80 -11.66 2.71
C LEU A 289 5.66 -11.12 1.55
N LEU A 290 6.96 -11.44 1.57
CA LEU A 290 7.89 -11.03 0.53
C LEU A 290 7.74 -11.86 -0.76
N ALA A 291 7.36 -13.14 -0.66
CA ALA A 291 7.07 -13.98 -1.81
C ALA A 291 5.80 -13.50 -2.53
N PHE A 292 4.70 -13.26 -1.81
CA PHE A 292 3.44 -12.73 -2.37
C PHE A 292 3.61 -11.37 -3.03
N ARG A 293 4.51 -10.52 -2.52
CA ARG A 293 4.90 -9.24 -3.17
C ARG A 293 5.35 -9.42 -4.64
N SER A 294 6.02 -10.52 -4.97
CA SER A 294 6.51 -10.76 -6.33
C SER A 294 5.39 -11.10 -7.34
N GLU A 295 4.16 -11.29 -6.85
CA GLU A 295 3.03 -11.85 -7.58
C GLU A 295 1.97 -10.79 -7.89
N ARG A 296 2.23 -9.93 -8.88
CA ARG A 296 1.23 -8.93 -9.30
C ARG A 296 0.10 -9.51 -10.16
N ILE A 297 0.05 -10.82 -10.38
CA ILE A 297 -0.75 -11.44 -11.44
C ILE A 297 -1.21 -12.83 -10.99
N GLN A 298 -2.47 -13.16 -11.24
CA GLN A 298 -3.01 -14.51 -11.07
C GLN A 298 -2.10 -15.53 -11.78
N PRO A 299 -1.74 -16.66 -11.13
CA PRO A 299 -1.07 -17.77 -11.81
C PRO A 299 -1.83 -18.13 -13.10
N GLY A 300 -1.12 -18.26 -14.22
CA GLY A 300 -1.73 -18.73 -15.46
C GLY A 300 -2.43 -17.71 -16.37
N VAL A 301 -2.46 -16.43 -16.02
CA VAL A 301 -3.08 -15.37 -16.85
C VAL A 301 -2.03 -14.46 -17.51
N ASN A 302 -0.73 -14.70 -17.25
CA ASN A 302 0.34 -13.85 -17.74
C ASN A 302 0.96 -14.38 -19.05
N HIS A 303 0.51 -13.87 -20.19
CA HIS A 303 1.16 -14.07 -21.49
C HIS A 303 2.31 -13.06 -21.73
N GLU A 304 3.10 -12.74 -20.70
CA GLU A 304 4.24 -11.85 -20.90
C GLU A 304 5.38 -12.63 -21.58
N GLU A 305 5.79 -12.15 -22.75
CA GLU A 305 6.83 -12.76 -23.59
C GLU A 305 8.19 -12.90 -22.87
N LYS A 306 8.42 -12.12 -21.80
CA LYS A 306 9.65 -12.17 -20.99
C LYS A 306 9.56 -13.11 -19.79
N ALA A 307 8.37 -13.64 -19.48
CA ALA A 307 8.23 -14.60 -18.39
C ALA A 307 8.87 -15.96 -18.79
N PRO A 308 9.52 -16.67 -17.86
CA PRO A 308 9.91 -18.07 -18.04
C PRO A 308 8.76 -18.91 -18.63
N ALA A 309 9.08 -19.81 -19.56
CA ALA A 309 8.07 -20.60 -20.27
C ALA A 309 7.08 -21.32 -19.33
N PRO A 310 7.53 -21.91 -18.20
CA PRO A 310 6.62 -22.54 -17.23
C PRO A 310 5.59 -21.59 -16.59
N TYR A 311 5.85 -20.28 -16.53
CA TYR A 311 4.89 -19.29 -15.98
C TYR A 311 3.83 -18.83 -16.97
N ARG A 312 3.98 -19.17 -18.25
CA ARG A 312 3.02 -18.79 -19.30
C ARG A 312 1.85 -19.77 -19.39
N GLN A 313 1.96 -20.92 -18.74
CA GLN A 313 0.93 -21.95 -18.71
C GLN A 313 -0.03 -21.72 -17.55
N ARG A 314 -1.30 -22.07 -17.77
CA ARG A 314 -2.32 -22.00 -16.73
C ARG A 314 -2.07 -23.07 -15.69
N GLN A 315 -2.14 -22.67 -14.42
CA GLN A 315 -2.22 -23.61 -13.30
C GLN A 315 -3.67 -23.76 -12.90
N ASP A 316 -4.16 -24.98 -12.89
CA ASP A 316 -5.47 -25.29 -12.37
C ASP A 316 -5.39 -25.25 -10.84
N MET A 317 -6.07 -24.26 -10.29
CA MET A 317 -6.28 -24.10 -8.87
C MET A 317 -7.76 -24.03 -8.63
N ASP A 318 -8.25 -24.96 -7.81
CA ASP A 318 -9.58 -24.86 -7.24
C ASP A 318 -9.50 -23.88 -6.06
N VAL A 319 -10.21 -22.76 -6.16
CA VAL A 319 -10.25 -21.73 -5.13
C VAL A 319 -11.66 -21.76 -4.54
N PRO A 320 -11.82 -22.27 -3.31
CA PRO A 320 -13.13 -22.42 -2.70
C PRO A 320 -13.77 -21.05 -2.42
N ASP A 321 -15.09 -20.95 -2.55
CA ASP A 321 -15.84 -19.72 -2.29
C ASP A 321 -15.66 -19.25 -0.84
N GLU A 322 -15.49 -20.18 0.09
CA GLU A 322 -15.20 -19.92 1.49
C GLU A 322 -13.93 -19.09 1.67
N LEU A 323 -12.89 -19.33 0.85
CA LEU A 323 -11.66 -18.52 0.91
C LEU A 323 -11.95 -17.07 0.52
N THR A 324 -12.79 -16.88 -0.51
CA THR A 324 -13.22 -15.54 -0.94
C THR A 324 -13.98 -14.84 0.18
N VAL A 325 -14.85 -15.55 0.90
CA VAL A 325 -15.57 -15.03 2.06
C VAL A 325 -14.60 -14.64 3.18
N MET A 326 -13.64 -15.49 3.53
CA MET A 326 -12.68 -15.21 4.60
C MET A 326 -11.73 -14.06 4.24
N ALA A 327 -11.28 -13.98 2.99
CA ALA A 327 -10.51 -12.84 2.49
C ALA A 327 -11.32 -11.54 2.56
N GLY A 328 -12.62 -11.59 2.21
CA GLY A 328 -13.53 -10.46 2.36
C GLY A 328 -13.72 -10.02 3.80
N ARG A 329 -13.84 -10.97 4.76
CA ARG A 329 -13.91 -10.67 6.20
C ARG A 329 -12.62 -10.03 6.70
N ALA A 330 -11.45 -10.55 6.30
CA ALA A 330 -10.16 -9.97 6.66
C ALA A 330 -10.02 -8.53 6.15
N ALA A 331 -10.37 -8.29 4.88
CA ALA A 331 -10.37 -6.95 4.29
C ALA A 331 -11.36 -6.01 5.01
N TYR A 332 -12.55 -6.51 5.36
CA TYR A 332 -13.54 -5.73 6.10
C TYR A 332 -13.08 -5.38 7.52
N ASN A 333 -12.43 -6.30 8.23
CA ASN A 333 -11.84 -6.02 9.55
C ASN A 333 -10.77 -4.94 9.45
N ALA A 334 -9.82 -5.08 8.52
CA ALA A 334 -8.78 -4.08 8.28
C ALA A 334 -9.39 -2.72 7.92
N PHE A 335 -10.34 -2.69 6.99
CA PHE A 335 -10.97 -1.43 6.56
C PHE A 335 -11.69 -0.72 7.71
N SER A 336 -12.47 -1.45 8.52
CA SER A 336 -13.16 -0.84 9.67
C SER A 336 -12.19 -0.37 10.76
N HIS A 337 -11.13 -1.15 11.04
CA HIS A 337 -10.07 -0.78 11.97
C HIS A 337 -9.35 0.51 11.57
N TRP A 338 -9.06 0.66 10.28
CA TRP A 338 -8.27 1.78 9.77
C TRP A 338 -9.07 3.05 9.49
N THR A 339 -10.30 2.91 9.00
CA THR A 339 -11.13 4.07 8.71
C THR A 339 -11.77 4.66 9.97
N GLY A 340 -11.82 3.90 11.06
CA GLY A 340 -12.56 4.27 12.27
C GLY A 340 -14.06 4.47 12.03
N CYS A 341 -14.55 4.12 10.84
CA CYS A 341 -15.96 4.16 10.50
C CYS A 341 -16.70 3.06 11.23
N ASP A 342 -17.95 3.33 11.57
CA ASP A 342 -18.87 2.29 12.04
C ASP A 342 -18.86 1.09 11.07
N ARG A 343 -19.01 -0.12 11.60
CA ARG A 343 -18.95 -1.36 10.81
C ARG A 343 -19.97 -1.36 9.66
N GLU A 344 -21.23 -1.02 9.92
CA GLU A 344 -22.25 -1.02 8.86
C GLU A 344 -21.92 0.03 7.79
N ARG A 345 -21.45 1.21 8.22
CA ARG A 345 -20.98 2.21 7.26
C ARG A 345 -19.77 1.75 6.46
N SER A 346 -18.84 1.04 7.11
CA SER A 346 -17.64 0.47 6.49
C SER A 346 -18.02 -0.57 5.44
N LYS A 347 -19.05 -1.38 5.69
CA LYS A 347 -19.58 -2.34 4.73
C LYS A 347 -20.13 -1.64 3.48
N ASP A 348 -20.93 -0.60 3.67
CA ASP A 348 -21.45 0.19 2.54
C ASP A 348 -20.32 0.80 1.70
N LEU A 349 -19.31 1.37 2.36
CA LEU A 349 -18.16 1.99 1.71
C LEU A 349 -17.28 0.97 0.97
N LEU A 350 -17.09 -0.23 1.53
CA LEU A 350 -16.33 -1.31 0.90
C LEU A 350 -17.05 -1.88 -0.35
N ILE A 351 -18.38 -1.80 -0.39
CA ILE A 351 -19.20 -2.35 -1.49
C ILE A 351 -19.47 -1.29 -2.58
N LEU A 352 -19.30 0.00 -2.27
CA LEU A 352 -19.81 1.14 -3.05
C LEU A 352 -19.32 1.20 -4.51
N ASP A 353 -18.21 0.54 -4.86
CA ASP A 353 -17.65 0.55 -6.22
C ASP A 353 -17.12 -0.82 -6.72
N ARG A 354 -17.49 -1.92 -6.06
CA ARG A 354 -16.93 -3.24 -6.40
C ARG A 354 -17.55 -3.83 -7.67
N ILE A 355 -16.74 -4.07 -8.71
CA ILE A 355 -17.12 -5.00 -9.78
C ILE A 355 -16.85 -6.41 -9.26
N ASP A 356 -17.89 -7.09 -8.79
CA ASP A 356 -17.77 -8.51 -8.47
C ASP A 356 -17.58 -9.33 -9.75
N VAL A 357 -16.33 -9.63 -10.09
CA VAL A 357 -15.97 -10.46 -11.25
C VAL A 357 -16.37 -11.93 -11.12
N LEU A 358 -16.78 -12.35 -9.91
CA LEU A 358 -17.23 -13.71 -9.62
C LEU A 358 -18.75 -13.85 -9.77
N THR A 359 -19.50 -12.75 -9.84
CA THR A 359 -20.93 -12.78 -10.20
C THR A 359 -21.14 -13.08 -11.70
N PRO A 360 -22.30 -13.65 -12.08
CA PRO A 360 -22.67 -13.79 -13.49
C PRO A 360 -22.51 -12.45 -14.24
N ASN A 361 -21.82 -12.46 -15.37
CA ASN A 361 -21.46 -11.29 -16.19
C ASN A 361 -20.48 -10.29 -15.56
N GLY A 362 -19.95 -10.53 -14.36
CA GLY A 362 -18.95 -9.67 -13.72
C GLY A 362 -17.67 -9.50 -14.55
N LYS A 363 -17.17 -10.59 -15.15
CA LYS A 363 -16.03 -10.55 -16.08
C LYS A 363 -16.33 -9.76 -17.35
N GLU A 364 -17.56 -9.80 -17.85
CA GLU A 364 -17.98 -9.04 -19.02
C GLU A 364 -18.09 -7.55 -18.71
N ARG A 365 -18.65 -7.21 -17.54
CA ARG A 365 -18.71 -5.83 -17.04
C ARG A 365 -17.31 -5.23 -16.87
N LEU A 366 -16.37 -6.00 -16.32
CA LEU A 366 -14.97 -5.60 -16.23
C LEU A 366 -14.33 -5.38 -17.61
N ARG A 367 -14.56 -6.29 -18.57
CA ARG A 367 -14.06 -6.14 -19.94
C ARG A 367 -14.62 -4.89 -20.61
N ARG A 368 -15.94 -4.66 -20.50
CA ARG A 368 -16.62 -3.48 -21.02
C ARG A 368 -16.02 -2.18 -20.46
N ILE A 369 -15.86 -2.08 -19.14
CA ILE A 369 -15.24 -0.92 -18.51
C ILE A 369 -13.79 -0.74 -18.97
N ARG A 370 -13.04 -1.84 -19.15
CA ARG A 370 -11.68 -1.78 -19.71
C ARG A 370 -11.67 -1.20 -21.12
N ASP A 371 -12.61 -1.62 -21.96
CA ASP A 371 -12.72 -1.19 -23.35
C ASP A 371 -13.18 0.27 -23.41
N GLU A 372 -14.19 0.67 -22.62
CA GLU A 372 -14.63 2.08 -22.47
C GLU A 372 -13.50 3.00 -21.99
N LEU A 373 -12.73 2.59 -20.97
CA LEU A 373 -11.55 3.34 -20.53
C LEU A 373 -10.48 3.45 -21.63
N GLY A 374 -10.34 2.42 -22.47
CA GLY A 374 -9.48 2.40 -23.64
C GLY A 374 -9.92 3.43 -24.69
N GLU A 375 -11.22 3.46 -25.01
CA GLU A 375 -11.83 4.41 -25.95
C GLU A 375 -11.75 5.85 -25.44
N ILE A 376 -12.04 6.10 -24.16
CA ILE A 376 -11.90 7.41 -23.53
C ILE A 376 -10.44 7.89 -23.61
N ALA A 377 -9.47 7.01 -23.31
CA ALA A 377 -8.06 7.35 -23.43
C ALA A 377 -7.67 7.69 -24.87
N ASP A 378 -8.18 6.96 -25.86
CA ASP A 378 -7.93 7.24 -27.27
C ASP A 378 -8.59 8.55 -27.73
N LEU A 379 -9.79 8.87 -27.25
CA LEU A 379 -10.47 10.13 -27.51
C LEU A 379 -9.70 11.32 -26.92
N ILE A 380 -9.23 11.19 -25.67
CA ILE A 380 -8.37 12.19 -25.01
C ILE A 380 -7.11 12.43 -25.82
N MET A 381 -6.43 11.37 -26.29
CA MET A 381 -5.23 11.52 -27.10
C MET A 381 -5.50 12.23 -28.42
N LYS A 382 -6.60 11.92 -29.10
CA LYS A 382 -7.00 12.58 -30.35
C LYS A 382 -7.35 14.06 -30.16
N ARG A 383 -7.91 14.42 -29.00
CA ARG A 383 -8.36 15.79 -28.68
C ARG A 383 -7.38 16.60 -27.83
N MET A 384 -6.16 16.08 -27.59
CA MET A 384 -5.16 16.82 -26.84
C MET A 384 -4.83 18.14 -27.56
N PRO A 385 -4.87 19.30 -26.87
CA PRO A 385 -4.55 20.57 -27.47
C PRO A 385 -3.07 20.62 -27.89
N LEU A 386 -2.82 20.47 -29.19
CA LEU A 386 -1.48 20.51 -29.80
C LEU A 386 -0.84 21.92 -29.77
N TRP A 387 -1.61 22.95 -29.41
CA TRP A 387 -1.16 24.34 -29.31
C TRP A 387 -0.36 24.62 -28.03
N ALA A 388 -0.36 23.72 -27.05
CA ALA A 388 0.52 23.80 -25.89
C ALA A 388 1.94 23.37 -26.31
N ASP A 389 2.67 24.31 -26.91
CA ASP A 389 4.11 24.38 -27.21
C ASP A 389 4.81 23.11 -27.73
N LEU A 390 5.47 23.18 -28.89
CA LEU A 390 6.17 22.06 -29.57
C LEU A 390 7.05 21.15 -28.67
N PRO A 391 7.79 21.67 -27.66
CA PRO A 391 8.53 20.84 -26.70
C PRO A 391 7.60 20.08 -25.74
N THR A 392 6.54 20.74 -25.29
CA THR A 392 5.51 20.18 -24.42
C THR A 392 4.70 19.15 -25.21
N GLY A 393 4.22 19.45 -26.42
CA GLY A 393 3.55 18.50 -27.32
C GLY A 393 4.31 17.19 -27.54
N LYS A 394 5.62 17.23 -27.84
CA LYS A 394 6.46 16.02 -27.95
C LYS A 394 6.62 15.25 -26.63
N ALA A 395 6.80 15.96 -25.52
CA ALA A 395 6.85 15.35 -24.19
C ALA A 395 5.49 14.73 -23.78
N LEU A 396 4.39 15.37 -24.15
CA LEU A 396 3.02 14.96 -23.87
C LEU A 396 2.63 13.73 -24.72
N SER A 397 2.93 13.70 -26.02
CA SER A 397 2.67 12.53 -26.88
C SER A 397 3.48 11.29 -26.47
N ARG A 398 4.76 11.45 -26.10
CA ARG A 398 5.61 10.34 -25.62
C ARG A 398 5.12 9.78 -24.28
N ASN A 399 4.59 10.65 -23.40
CA ASN A 399 4.06 10.26 -22.10
C ASN A 399 2.60 9.80 -22.14
N ALA A 400 1.82 10.17 -23.16
CA ALA A 400 0.43 9.74 -23.33
C ALA A 400 0.30 8.23 -23.55
N LYS A 401 1.19 7.60 -24.34
CA LYS A 401 1.21 6.13 -24.50
C LYS A 401 1.55 5.40 -23.18
N ARG A 402 2.47 5.95 -22.37
CA ARG A 402 2.75 5.44 -21.01
C ARG A 402 1.57 5.67 -20.07
N GLY A 403 0.90 6.80 -20.22
CA GLY A 403 -0.33 7.20 -19.54
C GLY A 403 -1.51 6.28 -19.83
N LYS A 404 -1.71 5.83 -21.08
CA LYS A 404 -2.77 4.87 -21.47
C LYS A 404 -2.66 3.57 -20.67
N LYS A 405 -1.45 3.04 -20.51
CA LYS A 405 -1.21 1.85 -19.67
C LYS A 405 -1.46 2.15 -18.18
N ALA A 406 -1.06 3.32 -17.69
CA ALA A 406 -1.29 3.72 -16.31
C ALA A 406 -2.78 4.00 -15.99
N PHE A 407 -3.54 4.60 -16.90
CA PHE A 407 -4.97 4.89 -16.77
C PHE A 407 -5.82 3.63 -16.84
N ALA A 408 -5.48 2.71 -17.76
CA ALA A 408 -6.11 1.39 -17.80
C ALA A 408 -5.82 0.57 -16.52
N LEU A 409 -4.60 0.62 -15.97
CA LEU A 409 -4.24 -0.06 -14.73
C LEU A 409 -4.81 0.61 -13.48
N ALA A 410 -4.88 1.95 -13.43
CA ALA A 410 -5.46 2.70 -12.33
C ALA A 410 -6.99 2.49 -12.30
N GLY A 411 -7.66 2.58 -13.44
CA GLY A 411 -9.08 2.24 -13.56
C GLY A 411 -9.34 0.80 -13.12
N GLN A 412 -8.57 -0.17 -13.62
CA GLN A 412 -8.68 -1.57 -13.15
C GLN A 412 -8.51 -1.72 -11.63
N ARG A 413 -7.56 -1.04 -11.01
CA ARG A 413 -7.32 -1.14 -9.56
C ARG A 413 -8.37 -0.42 -8.70
N ILE A 414 -9.00 0.63 -9.22
CA ILE A 414 -10.07 1.37 -8.54
C ILE A 414 -11.39 0.58 -8.56
N TYR A 415 -11.65 -0.20 -9.62
CA TYR A 415 -12.89 -0.98 -9.76
C TYR A 415 -12.81 -2.44 -9.29
N ILE A 416 -11.60 -2.95 -8.95
CA ILE A 416 -11.37 -4.34 -8.49
C ILE A 416 -11.26 -4.44 -6.95
N ALA A 417 -11.18 -3.32 -6.23
CA ALA A 417 -11.17 -3.32 -4.75
C ALA A 417 -12.55 -3.72 -4.19
#